data_AF-A0A1D6MUR0-F1
#
_entry.id   AF-A0A1D6MUR0-F1
#
_cell.length_a   1.000
_cell.length_b   1.000
_cell.length_c   1.000
_cell.angle_alpha   90.00
_cell.angle_beta   90.00
_cell.angle_gamma   90.00
#
_symmetry.space_group_name_H-M   'P 1'
#
loop_
_entity.id
_entity.type
_entity.pdbx_description
1 polymer ?
#
loop_
_entity_poly.entity_id
_entity_poly.type
_entity_poly.pdbx_seq_one_letter_code
_entity_poly.pdbx_strand_id
1 'polypeptide(L)'
;MNSLSVLNLRENNLQKDDVVDLHKILIKMPNLRDLDISGNPVMDEGIRSLIPFISWSIQKENPLLRLTVENCELSSIGVIILLECLTNAKQLLDVLSIADNHLGSSVAAALARFLGSHVRALNATDIGLGTVGFQILEETLPTEVALSHINISKNRGGIRAAYFVSRLICRAPDLVSVNAAGNLLPPESLEVICNSLKQGTCNLERVDLTGNMHLSSNIFPAFLEFKKHGKPILVVPPNLSTSAPYDDDP
;
A
#
# COMPACT_ATOMS: atom_id res chain seq x y z
N MET A 1 -9.46 27.64 -12.89
CA MET A 1 -9.65 26.16 -12.92
C MET A 1 -8.73 25.46 -13.93
N ASN A 2 -8.43 26.06 -15.10
CA ASN A 2 -7.61 25.38 -16.12
C ASN A 2 -6.13 25.13 -15.75
N SER A 3 -5.61 25.73 -14.68
CA SER A 3 -4.23 25.52 -14.21
C SER A 3 -4.12 24.62 -12.98
N LEU A 4 -5.23 24.19 -12.38
CA LEU A 4 -5.19 23.42 -11.14
C LEU A 4 -4.70 22.00 -11.43
N SER A 5 -3.57 21.62 -10.82
CA SER A 5 -2.96 20.30 -10.96
C SER A 5 -3.03 19.45 -9.70
N VAL A 6 -3.28 20.07 -8.54
CA VAL A 6 -3.39 19.40 -7.24
C VAL A 6 -4.65 19.90 -6.55
N LEU A 7 -5.48 18.98 -6.08
CA LEU A 7 -6.67 19.26 -5.29
C LEU A 7 -6.64 18.39 -4.03
N ASN A 8 -6.49 19.05 -2.89
CA ASN A 8 -6.55 18.43 -1.58
C ASN A 8 -7.84 18.87 -0.88
N LEU A 9 -8.70 17.90 -0.61
CA LEU A 9 -9.97 18.04 0.09
C LEU A 9 -10.01 17.17 1.35
N ARG A 10 -8.85 16.82 1.91
CA ARG A 10 -8.75 15.99 3.11
C ARG A 10 -9.52 16.60 4.29
N GLU A 11 -10.22 15.76 5.04
CA GLU A 11 -10.90 16.13 6.30
C GLU A 11 -11.88 17.31 6.17
N ASN A 12 -12.63 17.38 5.06
CA ASN A 12 -13.66 18.41 4.82
C ASN A 12 -15.09 17.93 5.08
N ASN A 13 -15.26 16.76 5.71
CA ASN A 13 -16.56 16.13 5.97
C ASN A 13 -17.41 15.92 4.70
N LEU A 14 -16.77 15.65 3.56
CA LEU A 14 -17.48 15.35 2.30
C LEU A 14 -18.25 14.03 2.44
N GLN A 15 -19.56 14.09 2.28
CA GLN A 15 -20.44 12.94 2.25
C GLN A 15 -20.51 12.37 0.83
N LYS A 16 -21.08 11.16 0.70
CA LYS A 16 -21.31 10.52 -0.61
C LYS A 16 -22.00 11.41 -1.65
N ASP A 17 -22.96 12.25 -1.22
CA ASP A 17 -23.73 13.13 -2.11
C ASP A 17 -22.91 14.34 -2.57
N ASP A 18 -22.00 14.85 -1.72
CA ASP A 18 -21.07 15.93 -2.09
C ASP A 18 -20.11 15.47 -3.20
N VAL A 19 -19.78 14.19 -3.23
CA VAL A 19 -18.89 13.62 -4.26
C VAL A 19 -19.54 13.62 -5.65
N VAL A 20 -20.87 13.53 -5.71
CA VAL A 20 -21.62 13.66 -6.98
C VAL A 20 -21.44 15.07 -7.55
N ASP A 21 -21.50 16.09 -6.71
CA ASP A 21 -21.28 17.48 -7.12
C ASP A 21 -19.79 17.76 -7.38
N LEU A 22 -18.89 17.17 -6.59
CA LEU A 22 -17.46 17.21 -6.82
C LEU A 22 -17.12 16.68 -8.20
N HIS A 23 -17.69 15.54 -8.63
CA HIS A 23 -17.51 15.02 -9.99
C HIS A 23 -17.81 16.08 -11.06
N LYS A 24 -18.93 16.81 -10.95
CA LYS A 24 -19.32 17.87 -11.91
C LYS A 24 -18.31 19.02 -11.97
N ILE A 25 -17.55 19.22 -10.90
CA ILE A 25 -16.48 20.22 -10.81
C ILE A 25 -15.17 19.65 -11.38
N LEU A 26 -14.82 18.41 -11.03
CA LEU A 26 -13.59 17.73 -11.43
C LEU A 26 -13.45 17.63 -12.96
N ILE A 27 -14.55 17.39 -13.69
CA ILE A 27 -14.53 17.38 -15.17
C ILE A 27 -14.14 18.74 -15.79
N LYS A 28 -14.21 19.83 -15.03
CA LYS A 28 -13.79 21.18 -15.46
C LYS A 28 -12.33 21.48 -15.09
N MET A 29 -11.60 20.50 -14.55
CA MET A 29 -10.20 20.59 -14.17
C MET A 29 -9.36 19.64 -15.04
N PRO A 30 -9.16 19.97 -16.33
CA PRO A 30 -8.56 19.03 -17.29
C PRO A 30 -7.07 18.71 -17.04
N ASN A 31 -6.41 19.47 -16.18
CA ASN A 31 -5.00 19.31 -15.83
C ASN A 31 -4.79 18.78 -14.41
N LEU A 32 -5.85 18.33 -13.73
CA LEU A 32 -5.74 17.76 -12.39
C LEU A 32 -4.96 16.45 -12.43
N ARG A 33 -3.89 16.38 -11.65
CA ARG A 33 -2.99 15.23 -11.58
C ARG A 33 -3.05 14.53 -10.23
N ASP A 34 -3.29 15.29 -9.18
CA ASP A 34 -3.30 14.78 -7.81
C ASP A 34 -4.63 15.13 -7.14
N LEU A 35 -5.35 14.09 -6.70
CA LEU A 35 -6.61 14.22 -5.97
C LEU A 35 -6.50 13.50 -4.63
N ASP A 36 -6.64 14.26 -3.54
CA ASP A 36 -6.73 13.73 -2.18
C ASP A 36 -8.10 14.07 -1.59
N ILE A 37 -8.88 13.05 -1.26
CA ILE A 37 -10.18 13.18 -0.59
C ILE A 37 -10.21 12.42 0.74
N SER A 38 -9.05 12.14 1.33
CA SER A 38 -8.92 11.32 2.54
C SER A 38 -9.65 11.89 3.75
N GLY A 39 -10.03 11.05 4.71
CA GLY A 39 -10.68 11.49 5.95
C GLY A 39 -12.08 12.08 5.73
N ASN A 40 -12.75 11.69 4.65
CA ASN A 40 -14.13 12.08 4.35
C ASN A 40 -15.00 10.83 4.22
N PRO A 41 -16.20 10.77 4.84
CA PRO A 41 -17.08 9.60 4.80
C PRO A 41 -17.83 9.51 3.46
N VAL A 42 -17.08 9.34 2.38
CA VAL A 42 -17.61 9.29 1.01
C VAL A 42 -18.27 7.96 0.68
N MET A 43 -17.90 6.89 1.41
CA MET A 43 -18.44 5.54 1.25
C MET A 43 -18.28 4.99 -0.18
N ASP A 44 -18.76 3.76 -0.42
CA ASP A 44 -18.70 3.13 -1.74
C ASP A 44 -19.44 3.92 -2.84
N GLU A 45 -20.56 4.57 -2.49
CA GLU A 45 -21.36 5.36 -3.44
C GLU A 45 -20.64 6.63 -3.91
N GLY A 46 -19.90 7.29 -3.02
CA GLY A 46 -19.07 8.44 -3.38
C GLY A 46 -17.96 8.02 -4.35
N ILE A 47 -17.22 6.96 -4.04
CA ILE A 47 -16.18 6.44 -4.95
C ILE A 47 -16.77 6.00 -6.29
N ARG A 48 -17.91 5.31 -6.28
CA ARG A 48 -18.62 4.91 -7.50
C ARG A 48 -18.96 6.13 -8.36
N SER A 49 -19.35 7.23 -7.74
CA SER A 49 -19.66 8.50 -8.44
C SER A 49 -18.44 9.17 -9.07
N LEU A 50 -17.22 8.86 -8.59
CA LEU A 50 -15.96 9.33 -9.19
C LEU A 50 -15.45 8.44 -10.33
N ILE A 51 -15.92 7.20 -10.46
CA ILE A 51 -15.47 6.27 -11.51
C ILE A 51 -15.55 6.87 -12.93
N PRO A 52 -16.64 7.58 -13.33
CA PRO A 52 -16.68 8.23 -14.64
C PRO A 52 -15.58 9.27 -14.83
N PHE A 53 -15.29 10.09 -13.81
CA PHE A 53 -14.20 11.06 -13.86
C PHE A 53 -12.83 10.38 -13.93
N ILE A 54 -12.58 9.36 -13.11
CA ILE A 54 -11.31 8.62 -13.10
C ILE A 54 -11.09 7.97 -14.46
N SER A 55 -12.08 7.23 -14.97
CA SER A 55 -12.05 6.58 -16.28
C SER A 55 -11.80 7.57 -17.42
N TRP A 56 -12.42 8.75 -17.37
CA TRP A 56 -12.17 9.82 -18.32
C TRP A 56 -10.77 10.43 -18.17
N SER A 57 -10.31 10.64 -16.94
CA SER A 57 -9.03 11.30 -16.66
C SER A 57 -7.84 10.47 -17.14
N ILE A 58 -7.84 9.17 -16.86
CA ILE A 58 -6.76 8.24 -17.21
C ILE A 58 -6.65 7.92 -18.72
N GLN A 59 -7.54 8.47 -19.56
CA GLN A 59 -7.50 8.34 -21.02
C GLN A 59 -6.93 9.57 -21.73
N LYS A 60 -6.64 10.64 -21.00
CA LYS A 60 -6.14 11.91 -21.55
C LYS A 60 -4.63 11.97 -21.66
N GLU A 61 -4.12 12.98 -22.36
CA GLU A 61 -2.69 13.31 -22.41
C GLU A 61 -2.12 13.70 -21.04
N ASN A 62 -2.91 14.35 -20.18
CA ASN A 62 -2.55 14.76 -18.82
C ASN A 62 -3.41 14.00 -17.80
N PRO A 63 -3.13 12.71 -17.55
CA PRO A 63 -3.95 11.89 -16.67
C PRO A 63 -3.73 12.24 -15.20
N LEU A 64 -4.71 11.85 -14.37
CA LEU A 64 -4.55 11.73 -12.93
C LEU A 64 -3.40 10.75 -12.64
N LEU A 65 -2.42 11.19 -11.87
CA LEU A 65 -1.29 10.37 -11.43
C LEU A 65 -1.44 9.88 -9.99
N ARG A 66 -2.09 10.66 -9.13
CA ARG A 66 -2.13 10.39 -7.69
C ARG A 66 -3.57 10.46 -7.21
N LEU A 67 -4.00 9.37 -6.59
CA LEU A 67 -5.30 9.27 -5.95
C LEU A 67 -5.12 8.80 -4.51
N THR A 68 -5.64 9.58 -3.58
CA THR A 68 -5.58 9.30 -2.14
C THR A 68 -7.00 9.30 -1.58
N VAL A 69 -7.45 8.14 -1.11
CA VAL A 69 -8.79 7.87 -0.58
C VAL A 69 -8.66 7.14 0.77
N GLU A 70 -7.80 7.65 1.64
CA GLU A 70 -7.53 7.05 2.96
C GLU A 70 -8.65 7.37 3.94
N ASN A 71 -8.98 6.42 4.82
CA ASN A 71 -9.99 6.62 5.88
C ASN A 71 -11.29 7.26 5.34
N CYS A 72 -11.86 6.64 4.31
CA CYS A 72 -13.00 7.16 3.55
C CYS A 72 -14.30 6.35 3.77
N GLU A 73 -14.30 5.48 4.79
CA GLU A 73 -15.38 4.52 5.09
C GLU A 73 -15.70 3.60 3.89
N LEU A 74 -14.68 3.24 3.12
CA LEU A 74 -14.83 2.36 1.96
C LEU A 74 -14.91 0.90 2.41
N SER A 75 -15.79 0.15 1.77
CA SER A 75 -15.80 -1.31 1.85
C SER A 75 -14.94 -1.92 0.74
N SER A 76 -14.70 -3.24 0.82
CA SER A 76 -14.02 -3.94 -0.27
C SER A 76 -14.75 -3.83 -1.60
N ILE A 77 -16.07 -3.71 -1.62
CA ILE A 77 -16.85 -3.61 -2.86
C ILE A 77 -16.50 -2.32 -3.61
N GLY A 78 -16.54 -1.18 -2.91
CA GLY A 78 -16.16 0.11 -3.49
C GLY A 78 -14.72 0.14 -3.97
N VAL A 79 -13.78 -0.40 -3.18
CA VAL A 79 -12.36 -0.44 -3.57
C VAL A 79 -12.10 -1.41 -4.72
N ILE A 80 -12.76 -2.57 -4.78
CA ILE A 80 -12.65 -3.48 -5.94
C ILE A 80 -13.05 -2.74 -7.22
N ILE A 81 -14.19 -2.05 -7.22
CA ILE A 81 -14.64 -1.26 -8.39
C ILE A 81 -13.61 -0.21 -8.79
N LEU A 82 -13.02 0.49 -7.81
CA LEU A 82 -11.96 1.47 -8.05
C LEU A 82 -10.73 0.82 -8.69
N LEU A 83 -10.22 -0.27 -8.12
CA LEU A 83 -9.04 -0.99 -8.63
C LEU A 83 -9.29 -1.54 -10.04
N GLU A 84 -10.49 -2.03 -10.34
CA GLU A 84 -10.85 -2.50 -11.68
C GLU A 84 -10.88 -1.37 -12.71
N CYS A 85 -11.38 -0.19 -12.33
CA CYS A 85 -11.33 1.00 -13.17
C CYS A 85 -9.88 1.41 -13.47
N LEU A 86 -9.02 1.42 -12.45
CA LEU A 86 -7.61 1.82 -12.58
C LEU A 86 -6.75 0.80 -13.34
N THR A 87 -7.05 -0.50 -13.22
CA THR A 87 -6.28 -1.57 -13.88
C THR A 87 -6.45 -1.55 -15.41
N ASN A 88 -7.60 -1.10 -15.92
CA ASN A 88 -7.93 -1.09 -17.35
C ASN A 88 -7.45 0.16 -18.11
N ALA A 89 -6.66 1.02 -17.46
CA ALA A 89 -6.23 2.31 -18.00
C ALA A 89 -5.10 2.18 -19.03
N LYS A 90 -5.16 2.97 -20.11
CA LYS A 90 -4.06 3.09 -21.09
C LYS A 90 -2.91 3.95 -20.58
N GLN A 91 -3.19 4.93 -19.72
CA GLN A 91 -2.18 5.77 -19.08
C GLN A 91 -2.18 5.59 -17.55
N LEU A 92 -1.04 5.88 -16.94
CA LEU A 92 -0.58 5.24 -15.73
C LEU A 92 -0.93 6.07 -14.49
N LEU A 93 -1.65 5.47 -13.53
CA LEU A 93 -1.68 5.99 -12.17
C LEU A 93 -0.32 5.67 -11.51
N ASP A 94 0.37 6.69 -11.02
CA ASP A 94 1.68 6.57 -10.39
C ASP A 94 1.53 6.10 -8.93
N VAL A 95 0.59 6.71 -8.21
CA VAL A 95 0.39 6.50 -6.77
C VAL A 95 -1.08 6.30 -6.43
N LEU A 96 -1.35 5.21 -5.70
CA LEU A 96 -2.64 4.98 -5.06
C LEU A 96 -2.45 4.86 -3.53
N SER A 97 -3.31 5.54 -2.77
CA SER A 97 -3.49 5.23 -1.37
C SER A 97 -4.94 4.92 -1.05
N ILE A 98 -5.16 3.77 -0.41
CA ILE A 98 -6.45 3.26 0.08
C ILE A 98 -6.37 2.93 1.58
N ALA A 99 -5.34 3.43 2.26
CA ALA A 99 -5.05 3.10 3.65
C ALA A 99 -6.21 3.41 4.61
N ASP A 100 -6.22 2.74 5.75
CA ASP A 100 -7.15 2.97 6.85
C ASP A 100 -8.63 2.81 6.43
N ASN A 101 -8.90 1.99 5.40
CA ASN A 101 -10.25 1.51 5.07
C ASN A 101 -10.33 0.03 5.44
N HIS A 102 -11.39 -0.40 6.11
CA HIS A 102 -11.53 -1.78 6.61
C HIS A 102 -11.99 -2.74 5.49
N LEU A 103 -11.09 -3.07 4.56
CA LEU A 103 -11.42 -3.81 3.33
C LEU A 103 -11.45 -5.34 3.54
N GLY A 104 -10.65 -5.87 4.46
CA GLY A 104 -10.55 -7.30 4.67
C GLY A 104 -9.82 -8.05 3.55
N SER A 105 -9.75 -9.38 3.65
CA SER A 105 -9.06 -10.23 2.67
C SER A 105 -9.71 -10.25 1.28
N SER A 106 -10.98 -9.89 1.16
CA SER A 106 -11.76 -9.96 -0.09
C SER A 106 -11.22 -9.07 -1.21
N VAL A 107 -10.48 -7.99 -0.89
CA VAL A 107 -9.88 -7.08 -1.88
C VAL A 107 -8.57 -7.63 -2.48
N ALA A 108 -7.98 -8.68 -1.90
CA ALA A 108 -6.63 -9.13 -2.24
C ALA A 108 -6.45 -9.51 -3.72
N ALA A 109 -7.43 -10.20 -4.32
CA ALA A 109 -7.34 -10.58 -5.73
C ALA A 109 -7.37 -9.37 -6.68
N ALA A 110 -8.20 -8.36 -6.35
CA ALA A 110 -8.24 -7.11 -7.11
C ALA A 110 -6.94 -6.31 -6.94
N LEU A 111 -6.37 -6.28 -5.73
CA LEU A 111 -5.06 -5.69 -5.48
C LEU A 111 -3.93 -6.37 -6.26
N ALA A 112 -3.89 -7.71 -6.29
CA ALA A 112 -2.88 -8.43 -7.05
C ALA A 112 -2.92 -8.09 -8.55
N ARG A 113 -4.13 -8.03 -9.12
CA ARG A 113 -4.35 -7.57 -10.51
C ARG A 113 -3.87 -6.13 -10.71
N PHE A 114 -4.23 -5.23 -9.79
CA PHE A 114 -3.83 -3.83 -9.85
C PHE A 114 -2.31 -3.64 -9.74
N LEU A 115 -1.62 -4.45 -8.93
CA LEU A 115 -0.15 -4.44 -8.86
C LEU A 115 0.51 -4.87 -10.17
N GLY A 116 -0.19 -5.61 -11.03
CA GLY A 116 0.22 -5.92 -12.41
C GLY A 116 0.05 -4.78 -13.40
N SER A 117 -0.54 -3.67 -12.97
CA SER A 117 -0.54 -2.43 -13.75
C SER A 117 0.83 -1.74 -13.66
N HIS A 118 0.89 -0.46 -14.05
CA HIS A 118 2.11 0.33 -14.00
C HIS A 118 2.26 1.16 -12.72
N VAL A 119 1.45 0.86 -11.69
CA VAL A 119 1.51 1.56 -10.40
C VAL A 119 2.92 1.50 -9.82
N ARG A 120 3.46 2.67 -9.44
CA ARG A 120 4.79 2.78 -8.86
C ARG A 120 4.74 2.82 -7.34
N ALA A 121 3.68 3.35 -6.75
CA ALA A 121 3.51 3.35 -5.30
C ALA A 121 2.09 2.98 -4.86
N LEU A 122 2.01 2.06 -3.90
CA LEU A 122 0.75 1.67 -3.25
C LEU A 122 0.88 1.85 -1.73
N ASN A 123 -0.06 2.59 -1.14
CA ASN A 123 -0.28 2.58 0.31
C ASN A 123 -1.60 1.86 0.63
N ALA A 124 -1.45 0.69 1.26
CA ALA A 124 -2.51 -0.20 1.73
C ALA A 124 -2.32 -0.48 3.23
N THR A 125 -1.91 0.54 3.99
CA THR A 125 -1.77 0.43 5.45
C THR A 125 -3.11 0.14 6.10
N ASP A 126 -3.10 -0.80 7.05
CA ASP A 126 -4.25 -1.11 7.93
C ASP A 126 -5.58 -1.33 7.18
N ILE A 127 -5.54 -2.07 6.07
CA ILE A 127 -6.75 -2.39 5.31
C ILE A 127 -7.38 -3.75 5.70
N GLY A 128 -6.80 -4.41 6.72
CA GLY A 128 -7.30 -5.67 7.24
C GLY A 128 -7.09 -6.89 6.35
N LEU A 129 -6.02 -6.96 5.54
CA LEU A 129 -5.79 -8.11 4.64
C LEU A 129 -5.79 -9.46 5.37
N GLY A 130 -5.14 -9.52 6.54
CA GLY A 130 -4.95 -10.75 7.31
C GLY A 130 -4.15 -11.82 6.54
N THR A 131 -3.97 -12.98 7.17
CA THR A 131 -3.23 -14.11 6.59
C THR A 131 -3.79 -14.56 5.24
N VAL A 132 -5.13 -14.60 5.11
CA VAL A 132 -5.82 -15.02 3.88
C VAL A 132 -5.57 -14.03 2.74
N GLY A 133 -5.66 -12.73 3.00
CA GLY A 133 -5.41 -11.72 1.98
C GLY A 133 -3.97 -11.75 1.48
N PHE A 134 -3.00 -11.89 2.37
CA PHE A 134 -1.60 -12.04 1.97
C PHE A 134 -1.30 -13.33 1.22
N GLN A 135 -1.96 -14.44 1.57
CA GLN A 135 -1.82 -15.68 0.78
C GLN A 135 -2.31 -15.48 -0.65
N ILE A 136 -3.48 -14.85 -0.84
CA ILE A 136 -3.99 -14.53 -2.18
C ILE A 136 -3.01 -13.62 -2.92
N LEU A 137 -2.54 -12.55 -2.28
CA LEU A 137 -1.54 -11.66 -2.88
C LEU A 137 -0.25 -12.40 -3.29
N GLU A 138 0.25 -13.30 -2.44
CA GLU A 138 1.44 -14.12 -2.70
C GLU A 138 1.26 -15.04 -3.92
N GLU A 139 0.12 -15.73 -3.97
CA GLU A 139 -0.18 -16.75 -4.99
C GLU A 139 -0.55 -16.14 -6.34
N THR A 140 -1.18 -14.96 -6.33
CA THR A 140 -1.75 -14.31 -7.52
C THR A 140 -0.98 -13.07 -7.99
N LEU A 141 0.12 -12.71 -7.33
CA LEU A 141 1.00 -11.66 -7.82
C LEU A 141 1.39 -11.96 -9.28
N PRO A 142 1.38 -10.97 -10.18
CA PRO A 142 1.89 -11.13 -11.54
C PRO A 142 3.39 -11.48 -11.56
N THR A 143 3.90 -11.94 -12.71
CA THR A 143 5.31 -12.35 -12.88
C THR A 143 6.28 -11.19 -12.78
N GLU A 144 5.84 -9.99 -13.18
CA GLU A 144 6.58 -8.74 -13.09
C GLU A 144 5.62 -7.63 -12.67
N VAL A 145 6.08 -6.74 -11.79
CA VAL A 145 5.32 -5.57 -11.35
C VAL A 145 6.20 -4.32 -11.40
N ALA A 146 5.63 -3.18 -11.78
CA ALA A 146 6.36 -1.91 -11.93
C ALA A 146 6.64 -1.19 -10.60
N LEU A 147 6.31 -1.83 -9.47
CA LEU A 147 6.24 -1.21 -8.16
C LEU A 147 7.63 -0.79 -7.65
N SER A 148 7.70 0.45 -7.15
CA SER A 148 8.90 1.01 -6.49
C SER A 148 8.73 1.17 -4.99
N HIS A 149 7.52 1.49 -4.53
CA HIS A 149 7.21 1.68 -3.11
C HIS A 149 5.92 0.96 -2.74
N ILE A 150 5.92 0.25 -1.61
CA ILE A 150 4.69 -0.31 -1.07
C ILE A 150 4.64 -0.19 0.44
N ASN A 151 3.48 0.20 0.95
CA ASN A 151 3.18 0.13 2.37
C ASN A 151 1.99 -0.81 2.59
N ILE A 152 2.27 -1.92 3.28
CA ILE A 152 1.32 -2.98 3.67
C ILE A 152 1.32 -3.15 5.19
N SER A 153 1.77 -2.13 5.92
CA SER A 153 1.88 -2.20 7.38
C SER A 153 0.52 -2.38 8.07
N LYS A 154 0.53 -2.92 9.29
CA LYS A 154 -0.63 -3.14 10.16
C LYS A 154 -1.71 -4.09 9.62
N ASN A 155 -1.39 -4.93 8.65
CA ASN A 155 -2.37 -5.83 8.02
C ASN A 155 -2.45 -7.24 8.63
N ARG A 156 -1.73 -7.52 9.73
CA ARG A 156 -1.81 -8.78 10.50
C ARG A 156 -1.62 -10.05 9.64
N GLY A 157 -0.70 -10.01 8.68
CA GLY A 157 -0.50 -11.10 7.73
C GLY A 157 0.21 -12.35 8.24
N GLY A 158 0.85 -12.31 9.41
CA GLY A 158 1.71 -13.38 9.90
C GLY A 158 2.80 -13.73 8.89
N ILE A 159 3.22 -15.00 8.85
CA ILE A 159 4.26 -15.46 7.92
C ILE A 159 3.90 -15.23 6.44
N ARG A 160 2.61 -15.16 6.07
CA ARG A 160 2.18 -14.89 4.68
C ARG A 160 2.57 -13.51 4.20
N ALA A 161 2.61 -12.51 5.09
CA ALA A 161 3.15 -11.21 4.72
C ALA A 161 4.64 -11.29 4.35
N ALA A 162 5.44 -12.12 5.03
CA ALA A 162 6.85 -12.32 4.68
C ALA A 162 7.04 -13.00 3.32
N TYR A 163 6.21 -14.01 3.00
CA TYR A 163 6.22 -14.64 1.67
C TYR A 163 5.81 -13.67 0.57
N PHE A 164 4.81 -12.83 0.81
CA PHE A 164 4.42 -11.79 -0.13
C PHE A 164 5.53 -10.75 -0.36
N VAL A 165 6.21 -10.30 0.70
CA VAL A 165 7.39 -9.42 0.59
C VAL A 165 8.51 -10.08 -0.21
N SER A 166 8.81 -11.35 0.08
CA SER A 166 9.80 -12.15 -0.67
C SER A 166 9.44 -12.22 -2.17
N ARG A 167 8.17 -12.47 -2.49
CA ARG A 167 7.65 -12.45 -3.87
C ARG A 167 7.82 -11.09 -4.54
N LEU A 168 7.52 -10.00 -3.85
CA LEU A 168 7.72 -8.65 -4.39
C LEU A 168 9.18 -8.38 -4.71
N ILE A 169 10.10 -8.71 -3.79
CA ILE A 169 11.55 -8.54 -4.01
C ILE A 169 12.00 -9.24 -5.29
N CYS A 170 11.49 -10.45 -5.57
CA CYS A 170 11.85 -11.20 -6.78
C CYS A 170 11.19 -10.70 -8.07
N ARG A 171 10.04 -10.00 -7.98
CA ARG A 171 9.20 -9.69 -9.15
C ARG A 171 9.06 -8.20 -9.47
N ALA A 172 9.59 -7.34 -8.60
CA ALA A 172 9.57 -5.91 -8.73
C ALA A 172 11.01 -5.39 -8.90
N PRO A 173 11.57 -5.34 -10.12
CA PRO A 173 12.96 -4.93 -10.34
C PRO A 173 13.23 -3.48 -9.94
N ASP A 174 12.21 -2.62 -9.96
CA ASP A 174 12.30 -1.23 -9.56
C ASP A 174 12.00 -0.99 -8.07
N LEU A 175 11.84 -2.05 -7.27
CA LEU A 175 11.46 -1.94 -5.86
C LEU A 175 12.55 -1.26 -5.03
N VAL A 176 12.21 -0.12 -4.45
CA VAL A 176 13.08 0.71 -3.60
C VAL A 176 12.74 0.52 -2.14
N SER A 177 11.45 0.49 -1.78
CA SER A 177 11.06 0.34 -0.38
C SER A 177 9.79 -0.48 -0.14
N VAL A 178 9.85 -1.33 0.88
CA VAL A 178 8.70 -2.05 1.44
C VAL A 178 8.51 -1.63 2.89
N ASN A 179 7.30 -1.24 3.26
CA ASN A 179 6.90 -1.13 4.67
C ASN A 179 5.93 -2.26 5.01
N ALA A 180 6.41 -3.24 5.78
CA ALA A 180 5.65 -4.37 6.30
C ALA A 180 5.60 -4.37 7.84
N ALA A 181 5.70 -3.19 8.45
CA ALA A 181 5.64 -3.01 9.89
C ALA A 181 4.31 -3.53 10.48
N GLY A 182 4.32 -4.06 11.71
CA GLY A 182 3.10 -4.44 12.43
C GLY A 182 2.23 -5.51 11.75
N ASN A 183 2.84 -6.48 11.06
CA ASN A 183 2.14 -7.58 10.39
C ASN A 183 2.08 -8.88 11.20
N LEU A 184 2.52 -8.87 12.46
CA LEU A 184 2.61 -10.06 13.31
C LEU A 184 3.54 -11.13 12.73
N LEU A 185 4.64 -10.70 12.08
CA LEU A 185 5.63 -11.61 11.49
C LEU A 185 6.28 -12.48 12.59
N PRO A 186 6.24 -13.82 12.48
CA PRO A 186 6.99 -14.69 13.39
C PRO A 186 8.48 -14.71 13.01
N PRO A 187 9.39 -15.17 13.88
CA PRO A 187 10.84 -15.07 13.68
C PRO A 187 11.37 -15.68 12.37
N GLU A 188 10.76 -16.77 11.89
CA GLU A 188 11.08 -17.47 10.64
C GLU A 188 10.92 -16.57 9.40
N SER A 189 10.15 -15.49 9.52
CA SER A 189 9.97 -14.48 8.47
C SER A 189 11.28 -13.84 8.03
N LEU A 190 12.25 -13.69 8.96
CA LEU A 190 13.56 -13.12 8.63
C LEU A 190 14.32 -14.00 7.65
N GLU A 191 14.31 -15.32 7.86
CA GLU A 191 14.96 -16.26 6.95
C GLU A 191 14.31 -16.21 5.55
N VAL A 192 12.97 -16.20 5.49
CA VAL A 192 12.22 -16.10 4.22
C VAL A 192 12.62 -14.86 3.43
N ILE A 193 12.64 -13.68 4.07
CA ILE A 193 12.97 -12.42 3.40
C ILE A 193 14.46 -12.39 3.04
N CYS A 194 15.36 -12.78 3.94
CA CYS A 194 16.80 -12.80 3.67
C CYS A 194 17.18 -13.72 2.50
N ASN A 195 16.51 -14.88 2.37
CA ASN A 195 16.76 -15.77 1.26
C ASN A 195 16.37 -15.15 -0.10
N SER A 196 15.33 -14.31 -0.15
CA SER A 196 15.00 -13.55 -1.37
C SER A 196 16.02 -12.44 -1.67
N LEU A 197 16.52 -11.75 -0.66
CA LEU A 197 17.53 -10.70 -0.82
C LEU A 197 18.84 -11.23 -1.41
N LYS A 198 19.20 -12.49 -1.12
CA LYS A 198 20.37 -13.18 -1.71
C LYS A 198 20.23 -13.44 -3.22
N GLN A 199 19.00 -13.57 -3.73
CA GLN A 199 18.74 -13.91 -5.13
C GLN A 199 18.81 -12.69 -6.06
N GLY A 200 18.77 -11.47 -5.51
CA GLY A 200 18.98 -10.24 -6.26
C GLY A 200 18.25 -9.06 -5.63
N THR A 201 18.97 -7.95 -5.48
CA THR A 201 18.42 -6.64 -5.08
C THR A 201 19.15 -5.56 -5.86
N CYS A 202 18.64 -5.16 -7.03
CA CYS A 202 19.30 -4.08 -7.77
C CYS A 202 19.02 -2.72 -7.11
N ASN A 203 17.76 -2.43 -6.77
CA ASN A 203 17.33 -1.09 -6.33
C ASN A 203 16.84 -0.99 -4.88
N LEU A 204 16.62 -2.13 -4.21
CA LEU A 204 16.02 -2.13 -2.87
C LEU A 204 16.91 -1.45 -1.84
N GLU A 205 16.37 -0.43 -1.19
CA GLU A 205 17.05 0.36 -0.16
C GLU A 205 16.51 0.11 1.23
N ARG A 206 15.22 -0.26 1.36
CA ARG A 206 14.57 -0.41 2.66
C ARG A 206 13.47 -1.47 2.69
N VAL A 207 13.51 -2.34 3.68
CA VAL A 207 12.42 -3.21 4.11
C VAL A 207 12.17 -2.96 5.60
N ASP A 208 11.11 -2.23 5.90
CA ASP A 208 10.71 -1.89 7.26
C ASP A 208 9.83 -3.00 7.85
N LEU A 209 10.34 -3.65 8.88
CA LEU A 209 9.70 -4.72 9.63
C LEU A 209 9.44 -4.32 11.09
N THR A 210 9.50 -3.03 11.42
CA THR A 210 9.24 -2.53 12.79
C THR A 210 7.84 -2.90 13.27
N GLY A 211 7.59 -2.87 14.59
CA GLY A 211 6.29 -3.26 15.15
C GLY A 211 5.92 -4.75 15.01
N ASN A 212 6.77 -5.59 14.41
CA ASN A 212 6.64 -7.05 14.46
C ASN A 212 7.36 -7.58 15.69
N MET A 213 6.71 -7.50 16.86
CA MET A 213 7.34 -7.66 18.18
C MET A 213 8.06 -9.00 18.43
N HIS A 214 7.79 -10.04 17.61
CA HIS A 214 8.49 -11.32 17.68
C HIS A 214 9.82 -11.33 16.93
N LEU A 215 10.09 -10.32 16.10
CA LEU A 215 11.37 -10.13 15.44
C LEU A 215 12.32 -9.42 16.40
N SER A 216 13.50 -10.02 16.63
CA SER A 216 14.59 -9.36 17.34
C SER A 216 15.88 -9.50 16.55
N SER A 217 16.80 -8.56 16.73
CA SER A 217 18.07 -8.57 15.99
C SER A 217 18.95 -9.76 16.36
N ASN A 218 18.67 -10.41 17.50
CA ASN A 218 19.45 -11.52 18.04
C ASN A 218 19.07 -12.88 17.42
N ILE A 219 17.89 -12.98 16.80
CA ILE A 219 17.40 -14.26 16.28
C ILE A 219 18.06 -14.63 14.95
N PHE A 220 18.45 -13.65 14.12
CA PHE A 220 19.01 -13.92 12.80
C PHE A 220 20.06 -12.88 12.37
N PRO A 221 21.30 -12.91 12.89
CA PRO A 221 22.31 -11.87 12.64
C PRO A 221 22.61 -11.61 11.15
N ALA A 222 22.40 -12.59 10.28
CA ALA A 222 22.67 -12.50 8.85
C ALA A 222 21.88 -11.38 8.13
N PHE A 223 20.78 -10.88 8.70
CA PHE A 223 20.09 -9.74 8.07
C PHE A 223 20.94 -8.45 8.05
N LEU A 224 21.94 -8.33 8.93
CA LEU A 224 22.82 -7.16 9.03
C LEU A 224 23.78 -7.04 7.83
N GLU A 225 23.95 -8.12 7.06
CA GLU A 225 24.81 -8.16 5.88
C GLU A 225 24.19 -7.40 4.71
N PHE A 226 22.86 -7.28 4.65
CA PHE A 226 22.16 -6.61 3.57
C PHE A 226 22.21 -5.09 3.76
N LYS A 227 23.10 -4.43 3.01
CA LYS A 227 23.28 -2.98 3.05
C LYS A 227 23.24 -2.36 1.65
N LYS A 228 22.66 -1.17 1.56
CA LYS A 228 22.70 -0.30 0.38
C LYS A 228 23.22 1.06 0.80
N HIS A 229 24.24 1.57 0.09
CA HIS A 229 24.91 2.84 0.43
C HIS A 229 25.37 2.92 1.91
N GLY A 230 25.85 1.81 2.46
CA GLY A 230 26.30 1.71 3.86
C GLY A 230 25.19 1.63 4.91
N LYS A 231 23.91 1.71 4.52
CA LYS A 231 22.76 1.61 5.43
C LYS A 231 22.12 0.20 5.37
N PRO A 232 21.62 -0.35 6.48
CA PRO A 232 20.86 -1.61 6.47
C PRO A 232 19.62 -1.51 5.59
N ILE A 233 19.41 -2.51 4.75
CA ILE A 233 18.16 -2.66 3.97
C ILE A 233 17.03 -3.06 4.90
N LEU A 234 17.25 -4.09 5.73
CA LEU A 234 16.25 -4.57 6.68
C LEU A 234 16.27 -3.72 7.96
N VAL A 235 15.11 -3.22 8.36
CA VAL A 235 14.91 -2.51 9.62
C VAL A 235 13.95 -3.31 10.49
N VAL A 236 14.46 -3.84 11.59
CA VAL A 236 13.70 -4.66 12.55
C VAL A 236 13.40 -3.86 13.82
N PRO A 237 12.44 -4.29 14.67
CA PRO A 237 12.20 -3.64 15.94
C PRO A 237 13.48 -3.58 16.80
N PRO A 238 13.68 -2.52 17.59
CA PRO A 238 14.77 -2.48 18.54
C PRO A 238 14.61 -3.63 19.54
N ASN A 239 15.74 -4.22 19.99
CA ASN A 239 15.71 -5.21 21.05
C ASN A 239 15.04 -4.59 22.29
N LEU A 240 13.91 -5.15 22.70
CA LEU A 240 13.37 -4.90 24.03
C LEU A 240 14.32 -5.59 25.01
N SER A 241 15.30 -4.85 25.54
CA SER A 241 16.04 -5.30 26.70
C SER A 241 15.04 -5.56 27.82
N THR A 242 15.03 -6.79 28.32
CA THR A 242 14.36 -7.18 29.56
C THR A 242 14.75 -6.25 30.70
N SER A 243 13.78 -5.94 31.57
CA SER A 243 13.85 -5.25 32.88
C SER A 243 13.69 -3.72 32.91
N ALA A 244 12.46 -3.29 33.18
CA ALA A 244 12.20 -2.55 34.41
C ALA A 244 11.07 -3.31 35.12
N PRO A 245 11.21 -3.73 36.39
CA PRO A 245 10.07 -4.18 37.15
C PRO A 245 9.10 -2.99 37.25
N TYR A 246 7.82 -3.25 37.00
CA TYR A 246 6.78 -2.32 37.44
C TYR A 246 6.94 -2.21 38.96
N ASP A 247 7.37 -1.04 39.43
CA ASP A 247 7.13 -0.64 40.82
C ASP A 247 5.61 -0.46 40.95
N ASP A 248 4.94 -1.54 41.37
CA ASP A 248 3.68 -1.42 42.07
C ASP A 248 4.01 -0.78 43.43
N ASP A 249 3.69 0.50 43.56
CA ASP A 249 3.55 1.17 44.85
C ASP A 249 2.17 1.86 44.88
N PRO A 250 1.53 1.99 46.06
CA PRO A 250 0.26 1.33 46.37
C PRO A 250 -1.00 2.16 46.11
#